data_AF-A0A126V1V1-F1
#
_entry.id   AF-A0A126V1V1-F1
#
_cell.length_a   1.000
_cell.length_b   1.000
_cell.length_c   1.000
_cell.angle_alpha   90.00
_cell.angle_beta   90.00
_cell.angle_gamma   90.00
#
_symmetry.space_group_name_H-M   'P 1'
#
loop_
_entity.id
_entity.type
_entity.pdbx_description
1 polymer ?
#
loop_
_entity_poly.entity_id
_entity_poly.type
_entity_poly.pdbx_seq_one_letter_code
_entity_poly.pdbx_strand_id
1 'polypeptide(L)'
;MSGPRIAANEFKIDGIPALEKLKGGDHRHLADDQERSEYFVPVEWTHTVPEEQAIQEVGMFGNQNTACRPKTPKWRSTVDRLKEKFEISA
;
A
#
# COMPACT_ATOMS: atom_id res chain seq x y z
N MET A 1 5.71 7.30 -3.96
CA MET A 1 4.29 7.71 -4.06
C MET A 1 4.22 8.69 -5.22
N SER A 2 3.59 8.28 -6.32
CA SER A 2 3.60 9.01 -7.58
C SER A 2 2.39 9.95 -7.75
N GLY A 3 1.65 10.25 -6.67
CA GLY A 3 0.51 11.17 -6.73
C GLY A 3 -0.26 11.27 -5.41
N PRO A 4 -1.29 12.13 -5.34
CA PRO A 4 -2.19 12.21 -4.19
C PRO A 4 -3.05 10.96 -4.08
N ARG A 5 -3.65 10.75 -2.90
CA ARG A 5 -4.76 9.82 -2.75
C ARG A 5 -5.97 10.33 -3.56
N ILE A 6 -6.75 9.42 -4.13
CA ILE A 6 -7.97 9.72 -4.90
C ILE A 6 -9.16 9.09 -4.17
N ALA A 7 -10.25 9.83 -4.01
CA ALA A 7 -11.46 9.31 -3.37
C ALA A 7 -12.03 8.14 -4.20
N ALA A 8 -12.57 7.13 -3.53
CA ALA A 8 -13.01 5.92 -4.23
C ALA A 8 -14.13 6.15 -5.26
N ASN A 9 -15.00 7.13 -5.03
CA ASN A 9 -16.06 7.54 -5.97
C ASN A 9 -15.53 8.32 -7.19
N GLU A 10 -14.30 8.84 -7.13
CA GLU A 10 -13.65 9.58 -8.23
C GLU A 10 -12.70 8.70 -9.04
N PHE A 11 -12.20 7.61 -8.47
CA PHE A 11 -11.21 6.75 -9.13
C PHE A 11 -11.83 5.89 -10.23
N LYS A 12 -11.13 5.81 -11.37
CA LYS A 12 -11.56 5.04 -12.55
C LYS A 12 -10.47 4.06 -12.98
N ILE A 13 -10.89 2.87 -13.39
CA ILE A 13 -10.03 1.82 -13.94
C ILE A 13 -10.44 1.61 -15.40
N ASP A 14 -9.56 1.95 -16.34
CA ASP A 14 -9.83 1.91 -17.78
C ASP A 14 -11.09 2.72 -18.18
N GLY A 15 -11.31 3.86 -17.51
CA GLY A 15 -12.47 4.74 -17.74
C GLY A 15 -13.75 4.36 -16.99
N ILE A 16 -13.82 3.19 -16.37
CA ILE A 16 -14.98 2.72 -15.60
C ILE A 16 -14.81 3.09 -14.12
N PRO A 17 -15.86 3.56 -13.41
CA PRO A 17 -15.80 3.79 -11.96
C PRO A 17 -15.29 2.55 -11.21
N ALA A 18 -14.27 2.74 -10.37
CA ALA A 18 -13.63 1.62 -9.68
C ALA A 18 -14.61 0.83 -8.79
N LEU A 19 -15.55 1.53 -8.16
CA LEU A 19 -16.59 0.94 -7.30
C LEU A 19 -17.56 0.03 -8.08
N GLU A 20 -17.71 0.20 -9.39
CA GLU A 20 -18.52 -0.69 -10.23
C GLU A 20 -17.74 -1.94 -10.67
N LYS A 21 -16.42 -1.78 -10.92
CA LYS A 21 -15.56 -2.84 -11.46
C LYS A 21 -15.02 -3.80 -10.40
N LEU A 22 -14.71 -3.30 -9.19
CA LEU A 22 -14.14 -4.09 -8.10
C LEU A 22 -15.22 -4.92 -7.40
N LYS A 23 -14.84 -6.02 -6.73
CA LYS A 23 -15.77 -6.90 -6.02
C LYS A 23 -16.00 -6.52 -4.55
N GLY A 24 -15.03 -5.87 -3.90
CA GLY A 24 -15.13 -5.43 -2.50
C GLY A 24 -16.17 -4.32 -2.33
N GLY A 25 -16.94 -4.33 -1.24
CA GLY A 25 -18.11 -3.45 -1.11
C GLY A 25 -18.45 -2.94 0.29
N ASP A 26 -17.69 -3.30 1.32
CA ASP A 26 -18.06 -3.08 2.72
C ASP A 26 -18.33 -1.60 3.04
N HIS A 27 -17.56 -0.67 2.47
CA HIS A 27 -17.71 0.77 2.69
C HIS A 27 -18.31 1.56 1.52
N ARG A 28 -18.89 0.91 0.50
CA ARG A 28 -19.45 1.62 -0.68
C ARG A 28 -20.55 2.61 -0.31
N HIS A 29 -21.33 2.29 0.71
CA HIS A 29 -22.39 3.15 1.23
C HIS A 29 -21.86 4.44 1.89
N LEU A 30 -20.55 4.52 2.14
CA LEU A 30 -19.84 5.68 2.72
C LEU A 30 -19.07 6.46 1.65
N ALA A 31 -19.23 6.16 0.35
CA ALA A 31 -18.40 6.72 -0.71
C ALA A 31 -18.49 8.26 -0.81
N ASP A 32 -19.62 8.86 -0.43
CA ASP A 32 -19.81 10.31 -0.43
C ASP A 32 -19.47 10.98 0.91
N ASP A 33 -19.06 10.20 1.91
CA ASP A 33 -18.59 10.71 3.20
C ASP A 33 -17.07 10.91 3.18
N GLN A 34 -16.61 12.15 3.15
CA GLN A 34 -15.18 12.44 3.02
C GLN A 34 -14.31 11.87 4.16
N GLU A 35 -14.84 11.74 5.38
CA GLU A 35 -14.09 11.23 6.52
C GLU A 35 -14.10 9.70 6.59
N ARG A 36 -15.16 9.06 6.09
CA ARG A 36 -15.40 7.62 6.22
C ARG A 36 -15.23 6.84 4.90
N SER A 37 -15.08 7.53 3.78
CA SER A 37 -14.87 6.93 2.46
C SER A 37 -13.50 6.25 2.34
N GLU A 38 -13.44 5.30 1.42
CA GLU A 38 -12.20 4.68 0.99
C GLU A 38 -11.44 5.58 0.01
N TYR A 39 -10.12 5.43 -0.02
CA TYR A 39 -9.24 6.16 -0.92
C TYR A 39 -8.27 5.20 -1.61
N PHE A 40 -8.04 5.43 -2.90
CA PHE A 40 -6.97 4.78 -3.64
C PHE A 40 -5.69 5.60 -3.50
N VAL A 41 -4.62 4.94 -3.07
CA VAL A 41 -3.30 5.55 -2.92
C VAL A 41 -2.36 4.97 -3.98
N PRO A 42 -1.79 5.77 -4.88
CA PRO A 42 -0.90 5.25 -5.91
C PRO A 42 0.43 4.78 -5.28
N VAL A 43 0.78 3.53 -5.57
CA VAL A 43 2.05 2.91 -5.17
C VAL A 43 2.86 2.64 -6.42
N GLU A 44 4.12 3.05 -6.37
CA GLU A 44 5.12 2.73 -7.37
C GLU A 44 6.16 1.84 -6.69
N TRP A 45 6.36 0.65 -7.25
CA TRP A 45 7.35 -0.30 -6.75
C TRP A 45 8.71 0.09 -7.28
N THR A 46 9.62 0.47 -6.40
CA THR A 46 11.01 0.79 -6.76
C THR A 46 11.88 -0.45 -6.96
N HIS A 47 11.45 -1.59 -6.38
CA HIS A 47 12.16 -2.86 -6.46
C HIS A 47 11.18 -4.00 -6.23
N THR A 48 11.37 -5.12 -6.94
CA THR A 48 10.58 -6.35 -6.81
C THR A 48 11.51 -7.54 -7.00
N VAL A 49 11.27 -8.62 -6.26
CA VAL A 49 12.02 -9.87 -6.37
C VAL A 49 11.07 -11.06 -6.59
N PRO A 50 11.52 -12.17 -7.19
CA PRO A 50 10.75 -13.42 -7.22
C PRO A 50 10.42 -13.93 -5.82
N GLU A 51 9.38 -14.76 -5.71
CA GLU A 51 8.92 -15.30 -4.42
C GLU A 51 10.02 -16.13 -3.72
N GLU A 52 10.84 -16.85 -4.48
CA GLU A 52 11.95 -17.65 -3.95
C GLU A 52 13.05 -16.79 -3.30
N GLN A 53 13.03 -15.48 -3.56
CA GLN A 53 13.93 -14.48 -3.00
C GLN A 53 13.23 -13.58 -1.97
N ALA A 54 12.02 -13.94 -1.54
CA ALA A 54 11.31 -13.21 -0.50
C ALA A 54 12.14 -13.15 0.79
N ILE A 55 12.22 -11.96 1.39
CA ILE A 55 13.05 -11.71 2.57
C ILE A 55 12.18 -11.83 3.81
N GLN A 56 12.51 -12.78 4.67
CA GLN A 56 11.90 -12.94 5.98
C GLN A 56 12.98 -13.20 7.04
N GLU A 57 13.12 -12.26 7.97
CA GLU A 57 14.08 -12.33 9.06
C GLU A 57 13.39 -12.15 10.42
N VAL A 58 14.00 -12.71 11.47
CA VAL A 58 13.45 -12.60 12.83
C VAL A 58 13.36 -11.13 13.24
N GLY A 59 12.18 -10.72 13.69
CA GLY A 59 11.93 -9.34 14.15
C GLY A 59 11.50 -8.36 13.05
N MET A 60 11.37 -8.79 11.79
CA MET A 60 10.76 -7.97 10.75
C MET A 60 9.28 -7.72 11.04
N PHE A 61 8.81 -6.51 10.75
CA PHE A 61 7.39 -6.20 10.78
C PHE A 61 6.68 -6.78 9.54
N GLY A 62 5.61 -7.55 9.78
CA GLY A 62 4.70 -8.01 8.75
C GLY A 62 3.29 -8.10 9.33
N ASN A 63 2.35 -7.37 8.74
CA ASN A 63 0.92 -7.49 9.04
C ASN A 63 0.18 -7.68 7.73
N GLN A 64 -0.48 -8.82 7.57
CA GLN A 64 -1.24 -9.14 6.35
C GLN A 64 -2.43 -8.20 6.13
N ASN A 65 -2.90 -7.52 7.18
CA ASN A 65 -4.10 -6.69 7.14
C ASN A 65 -3.80 -5.22 6.85
N THR A 66 -2.55 -4.76 6.98
CA THR A 66 -2.24 -3.32 6.90
C THR A 66 -0.90 -3.04 6.24
N ALA A 67 -0.91 -2.13 5.26
CA ALA A 67 0.30 -1.43 4.84
C ALA A 67 0.53 -0.25 5.80
N CYS A 68 1.75 -0.07 6.28
CA CYS A 68 2.07 1.02 7.20
C CYS A 68 3.32 1.77 6.72
N ARG A 69 3.39 3.07 7.04
CA ARG A 69 4.63 3.84 6.96
C ARG A 69 5.29 3.79 8.34
N PRO A 70 6.33 2.96 8.55
CA PRO A 70 6.96 2.85 9.86
C PRO A 70 7.61 4.16 10.25
N LYS A 71 7.05 4.83 11.27
CA LYS A 71 7.63 6.05 11.88
C LYS A 71 8.33 5.77 13.21
N THR A 72 8.01 4.65 13.85
CA THR A 72 8.54 4.26 15.15
C THR A 72 9.95 3.66 15.00
N PRO A 73 10.92 4.02 15.86
CA PRO A 73 12.29 3.50 15.79
C PRO A 73 12.39 1.97 15.77
N LYS A 74 11.48 1.27 16.46
CA LYS A 74 11.42 -0.20 16.52
C LYS A 74 11.30 -0.88 15.14
N TRP A 75 10.77 -0.18 14.13
CA TRP A 75 10.55 -0.75 12.79
C TRP A 75 11.55 -0.24 11.74
N ARG A 76 12.52 0.60 12.16
CA ARG A 76 13.60 1.05 11.27
C ARG A 76 14.40 -0.13 10.76
N SER A 77 14.67 -1.12 11.62
CA SER A 77 15.40 -2.34 11.24
C SER A 77 14.77 -3.08 10.05
N THR A 78 13.44 -3.16 9.95
CA THR A 78 12.78 -3.81 8.80
C THR A 78 13.09 -3.07 7.50
N VAL A 79 12.96 -1.74 7.51
CA VAL A 79 13.21 -0.92 6.32
C VAL A 79 14.70 -0.90 5.96
N ASP A 80 15.58 -0.78 6.95
CA ASP A 80 17.02 -0.73 6.75
C ASP A 80 17.55 -2.06 6.17
N ARG A 81 17.07 -3.21 6.70
CA ARG A 81 17.41 -4.54 6.17
C ARG A 81 16.93 -4.72 4.73
N LEU A 82 15.71 -4.28 4.41
CA LEU A 82 15.19 -4.36 3.04
C LEU A 82 15.99 -3.46 2.09
N LYS A 83 16.37 -2.26 2.50
CA LYS A 83 17.23 -1.37 1.70
C LYS A 83 18.59 -1.99 1.41
N GLU A 84 19.22 -2.61 2.41
CA GLU A 84 20.49 -3.34 2.24
C GLU A 84 20.35 -4.48 1.24
N LYS A 85 19.32 -5.33 1.39
CA LYS A 85 19.09 -6.49 0.53
C LYS A 85 18.72 -6.13 -0.90
N PHE A 86 18.02 -5.02 -1.10
CA PHE A 86 17.65 -4.51 -2.43
C PHE A 86 18.66 -3.54 -3.02
N GLU A 87 19.78 -3.30 -2.31
CA GLU A 87 20.85 -2.37 -2.72
C GLU A 87 20.34 -0.95 -3.03
N ILE A 88 19.31 -0.51 -2.29
CA ILE A 88 18.69 0.81 -2.46
C ILE A 88 19.41 1.82 -1.55
N SER A 89 20.12 2.77 -2.17
CA SER A 89 20.73 3.92 -1.46
C SER A 89 19.65 4.83 -0.86
N ALA A 90 19.88 5.35 0.35
CA ALA A 90 18.96 6.23 1.06
C ALA A 90 18.91 7.65 0.47
#